data_AF-A0A8T3UE99-F1
#
_entry.id   AF-A0A8T3UE99-F1
#
_cell.length_a   1.000
_cell.length_b   1.000
_cell.length_c   1.000
_cell.angle_alpha   90.00
_cell.angle_beta   90.00
_cell.angle_gamma   90.00
#
_symmetry.space_group_name_H-M   'P 1'
#
loop_
_entity.id
_entity.type
_entity.pdbx_description
1 polymer ?
#
loop_
_entity_poly.entity_id
_entity_poly.type
_entity_poly.pdbx_seq_one_letter_code
_entity_poly.pdbx_strand_id
1 'polypeptide(L)'
;MNNFKNKNAITLVALAITIIIMLLLAVVAMQLALGENGLIAKATQAKSQQAKSELYETAKLEYLKLRTKDIVTNKEAPKVEAVLTEPDFLNKYNVVGDNITNKNNEFIETKENLLKFLREDSSLSPSTPSAPSTPPSPSIPSAPLLDQPYPVATEDKDKLILRYKYSDGITPFNSISTSYSGCSIDWRRWNNR
;
A
#
# COMPACT_ATOMS: atom_id res chain seq x y z
N MET A 1 -25.18 -55.78 37.65
CA MET A 1 -23.71 -55.65 37.52
C MET A 1 -23.38 -54.16 37.53
N ASN A 2 -23.02 -53.60 38.69
CA ASN A 2 -22.83 -52.15 38.81
C ASN A 2 -21.35 -51.82 38.62
N ASN A 3 -21.03 -51.19 37.48
CA ASN A 3 -19.70 -50.70 37.15
C ASN A 3 -19.36 -49.51 38.04
N PHE A 4 -18.51 -49.72 39.06
CA PHE A 4 -17.94 -48.60 39.82
C PHE A 4 -16.99 -47.82 38.89
N LYS A 5 -17.45 -46.65 38.43
CA LYS A 5 -16.60 -45.69 37.71
C LYS A 5 -15.41 -45.32 38.59
N ASN A 6 -14.20 -45.55 38.08
CA ASN A 6 -12.93 -45.21 38.74
C ASN A 6 -12.91 -43.73 39.10
N LYS A 7 -12.89 -43.41 40.40
CA LYS A 7 -12.76 -42.05 40.91
C LYS A 7 -11.26 -41.79 41.09
N ASN A 8 -10.65 -41.05 40.16
CA ASN A 8 -9.27 -40.59 40.31
C ASN A 8 -9.23 -39.60 41.48
N ALA A 9 -8.71 -40.03 42.63
CA ALA A 9 -8.51 -39.16 43.77
C ALA A 9 -7.26 -38.29 43.54
N ILE A 10 -7.42 -36.97 43.63
CA ILE A 10 -6.30 -36.02 43.60
C ILE A 10 -5.74 -35.89 45.01
N THR A 11 -4.42 -36.00 45.17
CA THR A 11 -3.75 -35.73 46.44
C THR A 11 -3.59 -34.23 46.64
N LEU A 12 -3.66 -33.77 47.90
CA LEU A 12 -3.48 -32.36 48.27
C LEU A 12 -2.13 -31.80 47.79
N VAL A 13 -1.09 -32.64 47.77
CA VAL A 13 0.25 -32.28 47.27
C VAL A 13 0.22 -31.95 45.77
N ALA A 14 -0.46 -32.77 44.97
CA ALA A 14 -0.61 -32.52 43.53
C ALA A 14 -1.37 -31.21 43.26
N LEU A 15 -2.40 -30.95 44.07
CA LEU A 15 -3.17 -29.71 43.99
C LEU A 15 -2.31 -28.47 44.31
N ALA A 16 -1.51 -28.53 45.39
CA ALA A 16 -0.66 -27.42 45.81
C ALA A 16 0.39 -27.05 44.74
N ILE A 17 1.07 -28.04 44.16
CA ILE A 17 2.09 -27.82 43.13
C ILE A 17 1.49 -27.15 41.89
N THR A 18 0.28 -27.55 41.50
CA THR A 18 -0.41 -27.00 40.32
C THR A 18 -0.70 -25.51 40.48
N ILE A 19 -1.16 -25.08 41.66
CA ILE A 19 -1.43 -23.68 41.96
C ILE A 19 -0.13 -22.86 41.91
N ILE A 20 0.97 -23.38 42.47
CA ILE A 20 2.28 -22.70 42.43
C ILE A 20 2.72 -22.48 40.98
N ILE A 21 2.62 -23.50 40.13
CA ILE A 21 3.00 -23.40 38.71
C ILE A 21 2.10 -22.38 37.99
N MET A 22 0.79 -22.40 38.24
CA MET A 22 -0.14 -21.43 37.65
C MET A 22 0.21 -19.99 38.04
N LEU A 23 0.58 -19.74 39.30
CA LEU A 23 0.93 -18.40 39.76
C LEU A 23 2.22 -17.89 39.12
N LEU A 24 3.26 -18.73 39.01
CA LEU A 24 4.51 -18.35 38.36
C LEU A 24 4.30 -18.02 36.87
N LEU A 25 3.53 -18.86 36.17
CA LEU A 25 3.20 -18.62 34.77
C LEU A 25 2.37 -17.34 34.59
N ALA A 26 1.42 -17.08 35.49
CA ALA A 26 0.59 -15.87 35.42
C ALA A 26 1.42 -14.59 35.57
N VAL A 27 2.41 -14.58 36.48
CA VAL A 27 3.29 -13.42 36.69
C VAL A 27 4.13 -13.11 35.45
N VAL A 28 4.67 -14.14 34.79
CA VAL A 28 5.45 -13.96 33.55
C VAL A 28 4.54 -13.53 32.40
N ALA A 29 3.36 -14.16 32.28
CA ALA A 29 2.39 -13.84 31.23
C ALA A 29 1.87 -12.40 31.35
N MET A 30 1.60 -11.89 32.55
CA MET A 30 1.18 -10.50 32.76
C MET A 30 2.24 -9.50 32.31
N GLN A 31 3.52 -9.74 32.59
CA GLN A 31 4.61 -8.86 32.15
C GLN A 31 4.69 -8.81 30.62
N LEU A 32 4.54 -9.95 29.95
CA LEU A 32 4.53 -10.02 28.49
C LEU A 32 3.25 -9.42 27.88
N ALA A 33 2.13 -9.45 28.59
CA ALA A 33 0.86 -8.90 28.10
C ALA A 33 0.77 -7.38 28.29
N LEU A 34 1.08 -6.89 29.48
CA LEU A 34 0.81 -5.52 29.94
C LEU A 34 2.07 -4.64 30.10
N GLY A 35 3.27 -5.18 29.93
CA GLY A 35 4.50 -4.39 29.98
C GLY A 35 4.54 -3.31 28.89
N GLU A 36 5.48 -2.37 29.00
CA GLU A 36 5.65 -1.25 28.06
C GLU A 36 5.82 -1.71 26.59
N ASN A 37 6.47 -2.87 26.40
CA ASN A 37 6.63 -3.51 25.09
C ASN A 37 5.79 -4.80 24.96
N GLY A 38 4.79 -4.94 25.84
CA GLY A 38 3.91 -6.09 25.91
C GLY A 38 2.93 -6.16 24.74
N LEU A 39 2.23 -7.29 24.65
CA LEU A 39 1.33 -7.58 23.53
C LEU A 39 0.20 -6.56 23.40
N ILE A 40 -0.41 -6.13 24.51
CA ILE A 40 -1.54 -5.19 24.49
C ILE A 40 -1.09 -3.78 24.07
N ALA A 41 0.09 -3.35 24.55
CA ALA A 41 0.68 -2.07 24.16
C ALA A 41 0.99 -2.04 22.65
N LYS A 42 1.65 -3.10 22.14
CA LYS A 42 1.93 -3.22 20.70
C LYS A 42 0.67 -3.31 19.84
N ALA A 43 -0.35 -4.03 20.28
CA ALA A 43 -1.63 -4.10 19.56
C ALA A 43 -2.31 -2.72 19.48
N THR A 44 -2.27 -1.94 20.57
CA THR A 44 -2.83 -0.58 20.60
C THR A 44 -2.06 0.37 19.70
N GLN A 45 -0.72 0.30 19.75
CA GLN A 45 0.15 1.07 18.85
C GLN A 45 -0.11 0.71 17.38
N ALA A 46 -0.20 -0.59 17.05
CA ALA A 46 -0.50 -1.05 15.71
C ALA A 46 -1.87 -0.55 15.23
N LYS A 47 -2.90 -0.58 16.08
CA LYS A 47 -4.22 -0.02 15.78
C LYS A 47 -4.13 1.48 15.42
N SER A 48 -3.42 2.27 16.23
CA SER A 48 -3.24 3.70 15.99
C SER A 48 -2.45 3.97 14.69
N GLN A 49 -1.36 3.23 14.46
CA GLN A 49 -0.57 3.35 13.24
C GLN A 49 -1.37 2.94 11.99
N GLN A 50 -2.19 1.90 12.09
CA GLN A 50 -3.07 1.48 11.01
C GLN A 50 -4.11 2.55 10.69
N ALA A 51 -4.78 3.12 11.70
CA ALA A 51 -5.74 4.21 11.50
C ALA A 51 -5.08 5.43 10.83
N LYS A 52 -3.84 5.76 11.22
CA LYS A 52 -3.06 6.83 10.60
C LYS A 52 -2.69 6.53 9.14
N SER A 53 -2.27 5.29 8.85
CA SER A 53 -1.98 4.86 7.47
C SER A 53 -3.22 4.93 6.58
N GLU A 54 -4.36 4.43 7.06
CA GLU A 54 -5.62 4.46 6.33
C GLU A 54 -6.08 5.90 6.04
N LEU A 55 -5.89 6.80 7.01
CA LEU A 55 -6.18 8.23 6.83
C LEU A 55 -5.35 8.82 5.69
N TYR A 56 -4.04 8.55 5.68
CA TYR A 56 -3.14 9.07 4.65
C TYR A 56 -3.42 8.49 3.26
N GLU A 57 -3.70 7.20 3.16
CA GLU A 57 -4.07 6.56 1.90
C GLU A 57 -5.38 7.12 1.35
N THR A 58 -6.39 7.27 2.21
CA THR A 58 -7.68 7.84 1.81
C THR A 58 -7.50 9.28 1.34
N ALA A 59 -6.77 10.10 2.09
CA ALA A 59 -6.53 11.49 1.71
C ALA A 59 -5.76 11.62 0.38
N LYS A 60 -4.77 10.75 0.15
CA LYS A 60 -4.01 10.69 -1.10
C LYS A 60 -4.90 10.28 -2.28
N LEU A 61 -5.75 9.28 -2.09
CA LEU A 61 -6.70 8.82 -3.11
C LEU A 61 -7.65 9.95 -3.52
N GLU A 62 -8.25 10.63 -2.55
CA GLU A 62 -9.18 11.74 -2.81
C GLU A 62 -8.47 12.91 -3.50
N TYR A 63 -7.24 13.23 -3.09
CA TYR A 63 -6.45 14.24 -3.79
C TYR A 63 -6.22 13.88 -5.26
N LEU A 64 -5.80 12.64 -5.54
CA LEU A 64 -5.58 12.17 -6.90
C LEU A 64 -6.88 12.17 -7.73
N LYS A 65 -8.00 11.81 -7.11
CA LYS A 65 -9.32 11.87 -7.74
C LYS A 65 -9.69 13.30 -8.13
N LEU A 66 -9.47 14.26 -7.24
CA LEU A 66 -9.67 15.68 -7.53
C LEU A 66 -8.78 16.16 -8.69
N ARG A 67 -7.48 15.84 -8.64
CA ARG A 67 -6.56 16.20 -9.72
C ARG A 67 -7.00 15.61 -11.06
N THR A 68 -7.42 14.34 -11.07
CA THR A 68 -7.86 13.67 -12.30
C THR A 68 -9.11 14.34 -12.87
N LYS A 69 -10.07 14.70 -12.01
CA LYS A 69 -11.29 15.43 -12.42
C LYS A 69 -10.96 16.80 -13.02
N ASP A 70 -10.01 17.52 -12.44
CA ASP A 70 -9.61 18.84 -12.94
C ASP A 70 -8.79 18.75 -14.23
N ILE A 71 -7.93 17.74 -14.40
CA ILE A 71 -7.23 17.45 -15.67
C ILE A 71 -8.24 17.19 -16.79
N VAL A 72 -9.25 16.35 -16.53
CA VAL A 72 -10.33 16.06 -17.50
C VAL A 72 -11.13 17.32 -17.83
N THR A 73 -11.31 18.21 -16.86
CA THR A 73 -12.08 19.46 -17.02
C THR A 73 -11.22 20.65 -17.49
N ASN A 74 -9.93 20.43 -17.76
CA ASN A 74 -8.94 21.46 -18.12
C ASN A 74 -8.92 22.65 -17.13
N LYS A 75 -8.89 22.33 -15.83
CA LYS A 75 -8.76 23.28 -14.72
C LYS A 75 -7.39 23.17 -14.06
N GLU A 76 -6.98 24.25 -13.41
CA GLU A 76 -5.74 24.30 -12.63
C GLU A 76 -5.78 23.31 -11.46
N ALA A 77 -4.61 22.77 -11.07
CA ALA A 77 -4.54 21.69 -10.10
C ALA A 77 -5.13 22.11 -8.72
N PRO A 78 -5.91 21.24 -8.08
CA PRO A 78 -6.56 21.54 -6.81
C PRO A 78 -5.53 21.69 -5.70
N LYS A 79 -5.82 22.58 -4.75
CA LYS A 79 -5.04 22.71 -3.52
C LYS A 79 -5.24 21.48 -2.63
N VAL A 80 -4.18 20.99 -1.98
CA VAL A 80 -4.22 19.81 -1.08
C VAL A 80 -5.26 19.90 0.04
N GLU A 81 -5.67 21.11 0.41
CA GLU A 81 -6.70 21.36 1.43
C GLU A 81 -8.10 20.96 0.98
N ALA A 82 -8.35 20.88 -0.33
CA ALA A 82 -9.65 20.52 -0.89
C ALA A 82 -10.11 19.11 -0.45
N VAL A 83 -9.16 18.20 -0.21
CA VAL A 83 -9.41 16.85 0.30
C VAL A 83 -10.20 16.85 1.61
N LEU A 84 -9.96 17.84 2.47
CA LEU A 84 -10.62 17.94 3.77
C LEU A 84 -12.10 18.36 3.68
N THR A 85 -12.56 18.70 2.47
CA THR A 85 -13.95 19.08 2.17
C THR A 85 -14.64 18.02 1.27
N GLU A 86 -13.91 17.01 0.79
CA GLU A 86 -14.47 15.98 -0.09
C GLU A 86 -15.44 15.06 0.66
N PRO A 87 -16.63 14.78 0.11
CA PRO A 87 -17.66 14.00 0.78
C PRO A 87 -17.18 12.59 1.16
N ASP A 88 -16.34 11.97 0.33
CA ASP A 88 -15.81 10.63 0.59
C ASP A 88 -14.82 10.63 1.76
N PHE A 89 -14.00 11.68 1.88
CA PHE A 89 -13.16 11.90 3.05
C PHE A 89 -14.01 12.15 4.31
N LEU A 90 -14.99 13.05 4.20
CA LEU A 90 -15.92 13.36 5.30
C LEU A 90 -16.83 12.19 5.66
N ASN A 91 -16.98 11.16 4.83
CA ASN A 91 -17.77 9.98 5.18
C ASN A 91 -17.02 9.06 6.16
N LYS A 92 -15.69 9.07 6.14
CA LYS A 92 -14.86 8.27 7.06
C LYS A 92 -14.32 9.07 8.24
N TYR A 93 -14.05 10.36 8.05
CA TYR A 93 -13.36 11.18 9.04
C TYR A 93 -14.17 12.41 9.41
N ASN A 94 -13.85 12.97 10.57
CA ASN A 94 -14.33 14.27 11.01
C ASN A 94 -13.12 15.19 11.19
N VAL A 95 -13.26 16.46 10.81
CA VAL A 95 -12.26 17.49 11.03
C VAL A 95 -12.79 18.44 12.11
N VAL A 96 -12.15 18.45 13.27
CA VAL A 96 -12.56 19.25 14.44
C VAL A 96 -11.41 20.18 14.82
N GLY A 97 -11.53 21.45 14.44
CA GLY A 97 -10.44 22.41 14.56
C GLY A 97 -9.22 21.93 13.77
N ASP A 98 -8.09 21.73 14.46
CA ASP A 98 -6.82 21.27 13.88
C ASP A 98 -6.67 19.74 13.87
N ASN A 99 -7.62 19.01 14.45
CA ASN A 99 -7.53 17.56 14.62
C ASN A 99 -8.42 16.81 13.63
N ILE A 100 -7.95 15.63 13.21
CA ILE A 100 -8.69 14.67 12.39
C ILE A 100 -9.01 13.47 13.27
N THR A 101 -10.31 13.14 13.33
CA THR A 101 -10.82 12.01 14.11
C THR A 101 -11.56 11.02 13.22
N ASN A 102 -11.71 9.78 13.67
CA ASN A 102 -12.66 8.84 13.05
C ASN A 102 -14.12 9.23 13.39
N LYS A 103 -15.08 8.47 12.85
CA LYS A 103 -16.51 8.60 13.17
C LYS A 103 -16.88 8.34 14.63
N ASN A 104 -15.99 7.70 15.37
CA ASN A 104 -16.14 7.43 16.80
C ASN A 104 -15.46 8.50 17.68
N ASN A 105 -15.03 9.62 17.08
CA ASN A 105 -14.34 10.72 17.75
C ASN A 105 -12.97 10.36 18.36
N GLU A 106 -12.35 9.25 17.95
CA GLU A 106 -10.97 8.91 18.32
C GLU A 106 -10.00 9.75 17.49
N PHE A 107 -9.08 10.44 18.16
CA PHE A 107 -8.02 11.22 17.53
C PHE A 107 -7.08 10.32 16.73
N ILE A 108 -6.81 10.68 15.47
CA ILE A 108 -5.89 9.95 14.60
C ILE A 108 -4.62 10.78 14.38
N GLU A 109 -4.79 12.02 13.90
CA GLU A 109 -3.68 12.88 13.48
C GLU A 109 -4.13 14.34 13.35
N THR A 110 -3.17 15.25 13.22
CA THR A 110 -3.45 16.67 12.94
C THR A 110 -3.63 16.97 11.45
N LYS A 111 -4.39 18.01 11.15
CA LYS A 111 -4.57 18.56 9.81
C LYS A 111 -3.24 18.94 9.17
N GLU A 112 -2.35 19.56 9.94
CA GLU A 112 -1.05 20.01 9.44
C GLU A 112 -0.15 18.84 9.03
N ASN A 113 -0.09 17.79 9.84
CA ASN A 113 0.70 16.59 9.53
C ASN A 113 0.20 15.89 8.27
N LEU A 114 -1.13 15.76 8.11
CA LEU A 114 -1.72 15.20 6.89
C LEU A 114 -1.40 16.06 5.67
N LEU A 115 -1.61 17.38 5.76
CA LEU A 115 -1.33 18.28 4.63
C LEU A 115 0.15 18.34 4.30
N LYS A 116 1.04 18.25 5.30
CA LYS A 116 2.48 18.13 5.09
C LYS A 116 2.79 16.83 4.34
N PHE A 117 2.25 15.70 4.77
CA PHE A 117 2.41 14.41 4.09
C PHE A 117 1.97 14.47 2.62
N LEU A 118 0.81 15.05 2.33
CA LEU A 118 0.32 15.21 0.94
C LEU A 118 1.19 16.16 0.09
N ARG A 119 1.88 17.11 0.69
CA ARG A 119 2.82 18.01 -0.03
C ARG A 119 4.19 17.38 -0.22
N GLU A 120 4.66 16.62 0.77
CA GLU A 120 6.01 16.05 0.85
C GLU A 120 6.15 14.77 0.02
N ASP A 121 5.04 14.09 -0.29
CA ASP A 121 5.05 13.02 -1.28
C ASP A 121 5.29 13.58 -2.69
N SER A 122 6.54 13.44 -3.17
CA SER A 122 7.02 13.88 -4.49
C SER A 122 6.19 13.35 -5.68
N SER A 123 5.31 12.37 -5.48
CA SER A 123 4.34 11.93 -6.50
C SER A 123 3.17 12.90 -6.73
N LEU A 124 3.02 13.91 -5.87
CA LEU A 124 1.90 14.86 -5.86
C LEU A 124 2.29 16.30 -6.27
N SER A 125 3.58 16.58 -6.45
CA SER A 125 4.06 17.87 -6.98
C SER A 125 3.65 18.07 -8.45
N PRO A 126 3.40 19.31 -8.91
CA PRO A 126 3.29 19.59 -10.33
C PRO A 126 4.66 19.33 -10.96
N SER A 127 4.77 18.28 -11.76
CA SER A 127 5.81 18.25 -12.79
C SER A 127 5.47 19.38 -13.76
N THR A 128 6.10 20.54 -13.58
CA THR A 128 6.32 21.46 -14.70
C THR A 128 6.94 20.61 -15.81
N PRO A 129 6.36 20.55 -17.03
CA PRO A 129 7.03 19.86 -18.12
C PRO A 129 8.32 20.65 -18.39
N SER A 130 9.42 20.16 -17.83
CA SER A 130 10.73 20.62 -18.25
C SER A 130 10.82 20.23 -19.71
N ALA A 131 10.93 21.23 -20.59
CA ALA A 131 11.21 21.01 -21.99
C ALA A 131 12.35 19.99 -22.06
N PRO A 132 12.20 18.88 -22.81
CA PRO A 132 13.25 17.88 -22.89
C PRO A 132 14.51 18.57 -23.39
N SER A 133 15.57 18.59 -22.57
CA SER A 133 16.89 18.96 -23.05
C SER A 133 17.23 17.98 -24.17
N THR A 134 17.18 18.47 -25.40
CA THR A 134 17.43 17.68 -26.61
C THR A 134 18.81 17.04 -26.45
N PRO A 135 18.92 15.70 -26.42
CA PRO A 135 20.21 15.04 -26.49
C PRO A 135 20.90 15.48 -27.79
N PRO A 136 22.22 15.68 -27.82
CA PRO A 136 22.91 15.93 -29.09
C PRO A 136 22.57 14.81 -30.06
N SER A 137 22.01 15.20 -31.20
CA SER A 137 21.52 14.30 -32.24
C SER A 137 22.62 13.31 -32.62
N PRO A 138 22.41 11.98 -32.46
CA PRO A 138 23.32 11.02 -33.02
C PRO A 138 23.25 11.11 -34.55
N SER A 139 24.40 11.28 -35.20
CA SER A 139 24.52 11.28 -36.66
C SER A 139 24.06 9.92 -37.19
N ILE A 140 22.93 9.91 -37.89
CA ILE A 140 22.35 8.73 -38.54
C ILE A 140 23.26 8.33 -39.72
N PRO A 141 23.82 7.12 -39.78
CA PRO A 141 24.32 6.56 -41.03
C PRO A 141 23.11 6.11 -41.87
N SER A 142 22.99 6.63 -43.09
CA SER A 142 21.95 6.25 -44.05
C SER A 142 22.13 4.80 -44.51
N ALA A 143 21.40 3.84 -43.90
CA ALA A 143 21.05 2.57 -44.53
C ALA A 143 19.93 1.85 -43.74
N PRO A 144 18.91 1.27 -44.40
CA PRO A 144 17.87 0.52 -43.73
C PRO A 144 18.34 -0.93 -43.49
N LEU A 145 18.23 -1.43 -42.25
CA LEU A 145 18.37 -2.86 -41.95
C LEU A 145 17.15 -3.34 -41.15
N LEU A 146 16.24 -3.95 -41.89
CA LEU A 146 15.21 -4.86 -41.42
C LEU A 146 15.91 -6.04 -40.69
N ASP A 147 15.40 -6.42 -39.51
CA ASP A 147 15.77 -7.63 -38.73
C ASP A 147 16.99 -7.66 -37.80
N GLN A 148 17.38 -6.56 -37.13
CA GLN A 148 18.34 -6.62 -36.00
C GLN A 148 17.66 -6.31 -34.64
N PRO A 149 17.97 -7.04 -33.55
CA PRO A 149 17.48 -6.72 -32.22
C PRO A 149 18.04 -5.36 -31.77
N TYR A 150 17.20 -4.50 -31.21
CA TYR A 150 17.64 -3.24 -30.61
C TYR A 150 18.70 -3.50 -29.53
N PRO A 151 19.87 -2.82 -29.58
CA PRO A 151 20.88 -2.99 -28.54
C PRO A 151 20.38 -2.40 -27.22
N VAL A 152 20.25 -3.25 -26.20
CA VAL A 152 19.91 -2.84 -24.82
C VAL A 152 21.19 -2.50 -24.07
N ALA A 153 21.19 -1.37 -23.35
CA ALA A 153 22.30 -0.94 -22.51
C ALA A 153 22.69 -2.01 -21.47
N THR A 154 23.98 -2.17 -21.19
CA THR A 154 24.51 -3.26 -20.34
C THR A 154 23.91 -3.26 -18.93
N GLU A 155 23.49 -2.10 -18.43
CA GLU A 155 22.86 -1.88 -17.12
C GLU A 155 21.42 -2.41 -17.01
N ASP A 156 20.74 -2.66 -18.13
CA ASP A 156 19.35 -3.13 -18.14
C ASP A 156 19.23 -4.65 -18.31
N LYS A 157 20.37 -5.35 -18.42
CA LYS A 157 20.43 -6.81 -18.63
C LYS A 157 19.91 -7.62 -17.43
N ASP A 158 19.91 -7.01 -16.25
CA ASP A 158 19.50 -7.64 -15.00
C ASP A 158 17.98 -7.51 -14.77
N LYS A 159 17.30 -6.70 -15.59
CA LYS A 159 15.89 -6.35 -15.42
C LYS A 159 14.98 -7.36 -16.13
N LEU A 160 13.80 -7.56 -15.55
CA LEU A 160 12.73 -8.34 -16.18
C LEU A 160 12.19 -7.52 -17.36
N ILE A 161 12.26 -8.07 -18.57
CA ILE A 161 11.72 -7.41 -19.76
C ILE A 161 10.38 -8.05 -20.10
N LEU A 162 9.33 -7.22 -20.18
CA LEU A 162 8.01 -7.65 -20.63
C LEU A 162 8.00 -7.73 -22.16
N ARG A 163 7.80 -8.93 -22.72
CA ARG A 163 7.63 -9.12 -24.17
C ARG A 163 6.16 -9.30 -24.49
N TYR A 164 5.56 -8.29 -25.13
CA TYR A 164 4.20 -8.37 -25.63
C TYR A 164 4.23 -8.82 -27.10
N LYS A 165 3.72 -10.02 -27.40
CA LYS A 165 3.49 -10.46 -28.77
C LYS A 165 2.02 -10.27 -29.11
N TYR A 166 1.76 -9.38 -30.05
CA TYR A 166 0.44 -9.17 -30.64
C TYR A 166 0.40 -9.86 -32.00
N SER A 167 -0.53 -10.80 -32.18
CA SER A 167 -0.86 -11.35 -33.49
C SER A 167 -2.01 -10.52 -34.07
N ASP A 168 -1.70 -9.83 -35.16
CA ASP A 168 -2.60 -9.23 -36.15
C ASP A 168 -3.05 -7.78 -35.97
N GLY A 169 -2.34 -6.89 -36.68
CA GLY A 169 -2.88 -5.67 -37.29
C GLY A 169 -2.94 -4.42 -36.38
N ILE A 170 -2.42 -3.30 -36.87
CA ILE A 170 -2.51 -2.01 -36.18
C ILE A 170 -3.97 -1.55 -36.17
N THR A 171 -4.57 -1.46 -34.98
CA THR A 171 -5.78 -0.66 -34.77
C THR A 171 -5.43 0.54 -33.87
N PRO A 172 -5.87 1.77 -34.21
CA PRO A 172 -5.67 2.93 -33.35
C PRO A 172 -6.50 2.81 -32.07
N PHE A 173 -5.88 3.15 -30.95
CA PHE A 173 -6.45 3.12 -29.60
C PHE A 173 -7.63 4.09 -29.48
N ASN A 174 -8.87 3.63 -29.70
CA ASN A 174 -10.06 4.41 -29.29
C ASN A 174 -11.26 3.59 -28.79
N SER A 175 -11.10 2.29 -28.53
CA SER A 175 -12.11 1.50 -27.79
C SER A 175 -11.53 0.20 -27.25
N ILE A 176 -11.67 -0.06 -25.95
CA ILE A 176 -11.49 -1.40 -25.38
C ILE A 176 -12.87 -2.05 -25.33
N SER A 177 -13.23 -2.84 -26.33
CA SER A 177 -14.33 -3.80 -26.22
C SER A 177 -13.76 -5.15 -25.82
N THR A 178 -14.25 -5.66 -24.70
CA THR A 178 -13.87 -6.94 -24.10
C THR A 178 -14.39 -8.11 -24.93
N SER A 179 -13.51 -8.80 -25.63
CA SER A 179 -13.48 -10.27 -25.72
C SER A 179 -12.38 -10.70 -26.68
N TYR A 180 -11.24 -11.20 -26.22
CA TYR A 180 -10.42 -12.07 -27.06
C TYR A 180 -9.57 -13.01 -26.21
N SER A 181 -9.84 -14.30 -26.36
CA SER A 181 -9.07 -15.40 -25.82
C SER A 181 -7.76 -15.51 -26.60
N GLY A 182 -6.63 -15.21 -25.98
CA GLY A 182 -5.33 -15.34 -26.66
C GLY A 182 -4.17 -14.55 -26.06
N CYS A 183 -4.35 -13.82 -24.95
CA CYS A 183 -3.25 -13.13 -24.29
C CYS A 183 -2.40 -14.14 -23.50
N SER A 184 -1.15 -14.38 -23.91
CA SER A 184 -0.18 -15.12 -23.10
C SER A 184 0.96 -14.18 -22.69
N ILE A 185 1.19 -14.10 -21.37
CA ILE A 185 2.31 -13.38 -20.77
C ILE A 185 3.34 -14.45 -20.39
N ASP A 186 4.52 -14.41 -21.02
CA ASP A 186 5.64 -15.30 -20.69
C ASP A 186 6.76 -14.49 -20.01
N TRP A 187 7.29 -15.03 -18.92
CA TRP A 187 8.37 -14.44 -18.13
C TRP A 187 9.65 -15.21 -18.38
N ARG A 188 10.66 -14.59 -19.02
CA ARG A 188 11.99 -15.21 -19.16
C ARG A 188 13.11 -14.30 -18.67
N ARG A 189 14.05 -14.88 -17.92
CA ARG A 189 15.38 -14.27 -17.70
C ARG A 189 16.17 -14.32 -19.00
N TRP A 190 16.85 -13.24 -19.34
CA TRP A 190 17.59 -13.09 -20.59
C TRP A 190 18.71 -14.13 -20.78
N ASN A 191 19.22 -14.74 -19.70
CA ASN A 191 20.47 -15.49 -19.73
C ASN A 191 20.39 -16.97 -20.17
N ASN A 192 19.34 -17.39 -20.88
CA ASN A 192 19.30 -18.72 -21.50
C ASN A 192 19.53 -18.62 -23.02
N ARG A 193 20.81 -18.56 -23.40
CA ARG A 193 21.31 -19.17 -24.64
C ARG A 193 22.17 -20.37 -24.28
#